data_AF-A0A6P7U576-F1
#
_entry.id   AF-A0A6P7U576-F1
#
_cell.length_a   1.000
_cell.length_b   1.000
_cell.length_c   1.000
_cell.angle_alpha   90.00
_cell.angle_beta   90.00
_cell.angle_gamma   90.00
#
_symmetry.space_group_name_H-M   'P 1'
#
loop_
_entity.id
_entity.type
_entity.pdbx_description
1 polymer ?
#
loop_
_entity_poly.entity_id
_entity_poly.type
_entity_poly.pdbx_seq_one_letter_code
_entity_poly.pdbx_strand_id
1 'polypeptide(L)'
;MEGRRIGSVKLNRGILQGDSLSPLLFVMVLDPLSRILNSVFPKLEINQEDPNMLTYSTNHLLFIDDLKIFALKQDTLLKMMEAVNGFFKIVGLEMNSEKSASNLESLSCCKTIDGISGYRYLGVLEDGGSNVLKNRVMDSIFENVKKRITMLSKTKLNSVNLFRAINEYALSLYKNYIGLINIEPSEFDDIDRQIRQLLTSLRLHLKPANKERLYLNRKALGRGLSSVTFKSELMLFQFLTSLENMSTICLRRAGILRVIKMNKWHLAMIAGFLSSKYAIIDKKSITMESLKFSQIQYLQKKISSKALHSVLFKCVDEPNVDLPASSEWLSNGNNGPRSEALYSLLQDRNLFFASADSLCNHCKKSKKTVDHMAISVVKCSTVIISGDTTKL
;
A
#
# COMPACT_ATOMS: atom_id res chain seq x y z
N MET A 1 30.76 24.62 8.53
CA MET A 1 31.90 23.78 8.96
C MET A 1 32.60 23.32 7.70
N GLU A 2 33.73 23.92 7.36
CA GLU A 2 34.57 23.42 6.28
C GLU A 2 35.20 22.10 6.72
N GLY A 3 35.01 21.04 5.93
CA GLY A 3 35.50 19.70 6.25
C GLY A 3 37.03 19.69 6.25
N ARG A 4 37.64 19.39 7.41
CA ARG A 4 39.09 19.23 7.54
C ARG A 4 39.53 17.97 6.78
N ARG A 5 40.38 18.11 5.75
CA ARG A 5 40.89 16.99 4.95
C ARG A 5 41.75 16.07 5.83
N ILE A 6 41.32 14.82 6.00
CA ILE A 6 41.97 13.82 6.89
C ILE A 6 42.98 12.95 6.11
N GLY A 7 42.82 12.82 4.79
CA GLY A 7 43.73 12.03 3.96
C GLY A 7 43.18 11.82 2.54
N SER A 8 43.87 11.01 1.74
CA SER A 8 43.42 10.54 0.43
C SER A 8 43.57 9.03 0.36
N VAL A 9 42.52 8.34 -0.11
CA VAL A 9 42.52 6.90 -0.32
C VAL A 9 42.34 6.65 -1.82
N LYS A 10 43.23 5.84 -2.40
CA LYS A 10 43.12 5.42 -3.80
C LYS A 10 42.30 4.14 -3.89
N LEU A 11 41.16 4.20 -4.58
CA LEU A 11 40.32 3.04 -4.85
C LEU A 11 40.78 2.37 -6.14
N ASN A 12 41.21 1.11 -6.05
CA ASN A 12 41.71 0.34 -7.21
C ASN A 12 40.64 -0.60 -7.81
N ARG A 13 39.64 -1.04 -7.02
CA ARG A 13 38.54 -1.91 -7.43
C ARG A 13 37.24 -1.39 -6.80
N GLY A 14 36.17 -1.39 -7.59
CA GLY A 14 34.84 -0.94 -7.17
C GLY A 14 34.47 0.45 -7.69
N ILE A 15 33.16 0.70 -7.71
CA ILE A 15 32.54 1.96 -8.08
C ILE A 15 31.93 2.61 -6.83
N LEU A 16 31.82 3.94 -6.81
CA LEU A 16 31.39 4.67 -5.63
C LEU A 16 29.89 4.50 -5.36
N GLN A 17 29.54 3.95 -4.19
CA GLN A 17 28.14 3.91 -3.76
C GLN A 17 27.64 5.32 -3.45
N GLY A 18 26.48 5.68 -3.99
CA GLY A 18 25.89 7.01 -3.89
C GLY A 18 26.20 7.92 -5.08
N ASP A 19 27.10 7.52 -5.98
CA ASP A 19 27.30 8.20 -7.26
C ASP A 19 26.21 7.82 -8.27
N SER A 20 25.69 8.81 -9.01
CA SER A 20 24.56 8.63 -9.93
C SER A 20 24.87 7.77 -11.15
N LEU A 21 26.14 7.68 -11.57
CA LEU A 21 26.57 6.92 -12.74
C LEU A 21 26.86 5.45 -12.39
N SER A 22 27.22 5.18 -11.14
CA SER A 22 27.60 3.84 -10.67
C SER A 22 26.58 2.73 -10.98
N PRO A 23 25.26 2.90 -10.78
CA PRO A 23 24.29 1.86 -11.14
C PRO A 23 24.32 1.49 -12.63
N LEU A 24 24.45 2.47 -13.52
CA LEU A 24 24.51 2.22 -14.96
C LEU A 24 25.80 1.49 -15.34
N LEU A 25 26.94 1.90 -14.79
CA LEU A 25 28.21 1.21 -15.02
C LEU A 25 28.13 -0.26 -14.61
N PHE A 26 27.52 -0.54 -13.47
CA PHE A 26 27.33 -1.91 -13.01
C PHE A 26 26.47 -2.74 -13.97
N VAL A 27 25.37 -2.16 -14.47
CA VAL A 27 24.51 -2.82 -15.48
C VAL A 27 25.28 -3.08 -16.77
N MET A 28 26.10 -2.14 -17.24
CA MET A 28 26.92 -2.35 -18.45
C MET A 28 27.94 -3.49 -18.27
N VAL A 29 28.51 -3.63 -17.08
CA VAL A 29 29.42 -4.74 -16.77
C VAL A 29 28.68 -6.08 -16.82
N LEU A 30 27.41 -6.15 -16.42
CA LEU A 30 26.64 -7.39 -16.42
C LEU A 30 25.90 -7.69 -17.74
N ASP A 31 25.75 -6.73 -18.66
CA ASP A 31 25.10 -6.95 -19.97
C ASP A 31 25.69 -8.14 -20.76
N PRO A 32 27.03 -8.31 -20.85
CA PRO A 32 27.63 -9.46 -21.53
C PRO A 32 27.20 -10.81 -20.93
N LEU A 33 27.00 -10.90 -19.61
CA LEU A 33 26.52 -12.12 -18.97
C LEU A 33 25.13 -12.49 -19.49
N SER A 34 24.22 -11.51 -19.59
CA SER A 34 22.89 -11.74 -20.14
C SER A 34 22.94 -12.25 -21.59
N ARG A 35 23.86 -11.72 -22.40
CA ARG A 35 24.08 -12.18 -23.79
C ARG A 35 24.60 -13.60 -23.86
N ILE A 36 25.59 -13.95 -23.04
CA ILE A 36 26.13 -15.32 -22.93
C ILE A 36 25.02 -16.30 -22.55
N LEU A 37 24.23 -15.95 -21.52
CA LEU A 37 23.14 -16.82 -21.07
C LEU A 37 22.09 -17.02 -22.16
N ASN A 38 21.73 -15.96 -22.89
CA ASN A 38 20.75 -16.01 -23.96
C ASN A 38 21.23 -16.71 -25.24
N SER A 39 22.54 -16.74 -25.51
CA SER A 39 23.10 -17.34 -26.73
C SER A 39 23.39 -18.84 -26.57
N VAL A 40 23.79 -19.27 -25.37
CA VAL A 40 24.25 -20.65 -25.13
C VAL A 40 23.13 -21.55 -24.62
N PHE A 41 22.20 -21.02 -23.82
CA PHE A 41 21.27 -21.85 -23.05
C PHE A 41 19.82 -21.69 -23.51
N PRO A 42 19.01 -22.77 -23.43
CA PRO A 42 17.60 -22.72 -23.79
C PRO A 42 16.84 -21.74 -22.91
N LYS A 43 15.79 -21.14 -23.48
CA LYS A 43 14.88 -20.22 -22.77
C LYS A 43 13.61 -20.95 -22.34
N LEU A 44 13.02 -20.51 -21.24
CA LEU A 44 11.70 -20.91 -20.78
C LEU A 44 10.68 -19.92 -21.31
N GLU A 45 9.54 -20.44 -21.77
CA GLU A 45 8.42 -19.65 -22.24
C GLU A 45 7.38 -19.47 -21.14
N ILE A 46 6.78 -18.29 -21.05
CA ILE A 46 5.64 -18.08 -20.17
C ILE A 46 4.43 -18.76 -20.81
N ASN A 47 3.93 -19.84 -20.20
CA ASN A 47 2.63 -20.49 -20.42
C ASN A 47 2.12 -20.45 -21.89
N GLN A 48 2.44 -21.49 -22.64
CA GLN A 48 2.17 -21.63 -24.08
C GLN A 48 0.94 -22.54 -24.27
N GLU A 49 -0.27 -21.98 -24.21
CA GLU A 49 -1.50 -22.72 -24.50
C GLU A 49 -1.64 -23.03 -26.00
N ASP A 50 -1.21 -22.09 -26.84
CA ASP A 50 -1.15 -22.23 -28.30
C ASP A 50 0.32 -22.28 -28.73
N PRO A 51 0.81 -23.40 -29.29
CA PRO A 51 2.17 -23.54 -29.81
C PRO A 51 2.54 -22.49 -30.86
N ASN A 52 1.56 -21.93 -31.57
CA ASN A 52 1.77 -20.95 -32.63
C ASN A 52 1.78 -19.50 -32.12
N MET A 53 1.44 -19.27 -30.84
CA MET A 53 1.44 -17.93 -30.27
C MET A 53 2.83 -17.51 -29.82
N LEU A 54 3.34 -16.42 -30.38
CA LEU A 54 4.57 -15.78 -29.92
C LEU A 54 4.43 -15.35 -28.45
N THR A 55 5.31 -15.84 -27.59
CA THR A 55 5.33 -15.51 -26.16
C THR A 55 6.70 -15.05 -25.71
N TYR A 56 6.74 -14.37 -24.55
CA TYR A 56 8.00 -13.98 -23.95
C TYR A 56 8.73 -15.20 -23.40
N SER A 57 10.03 -15.28 -23.71
CA SER A 57 10.91 -16.31 -23.22
C SER A 57 12.19 -15.72 -22.64
N THR A 58 12.69 -16.34 -21.58
CA THR A 58 13.95 -15.98 -20.92
C THR A 58 14.50 -17.18 -20.16
N ASN A 59 15.76 -17.15 -19.74
CA ASN A 59 16.37 -18.15 -18.83
C ASN A 59 16.95 -17.53 -17.55
N HIS A 60 16.83 -16.21 -17.39
CA HIS A 60 17.27 -15.50 -16.20
C HIS A 60 16.45 -14.24 -15.93
N LEU A 61 16.49 -13.80 -14.68
CA LEU A 61 16.13 -12.46 -14.22
C LEU A 61 17.38 -11.83 -13.60
N LEU A 62 17.63 -10.57 -13.94
CA LEU A 62 18.76 -9.83 -13.42
C LEU A 62 18.28 -8.45 -12.95
N PHE A 63 18.53 -8.14 -11.68
CA PHE A 63 18.24 -6.84 -11.08
C PHE A 63 19.45 -6.37 -10.27
N ILE A 64 20.27 -5.50 -10.87
CA ILE A 64 21.58 -5.12 -10.30
C ILE A 64 22.37 -6.40 -9.97
N ASP A 65 22.68 -6.67 -8.71
CA ASP A 65 23.45 -7.81 -8.22
C ASP A 65 22.62 -9.08 -8.02
N ASP A 66 21.28 -8.95 -7.97
CA ASP A 66 20.38 -10.09 -7.85
C ASP A 66 20.21 -10.80 -9.20
N LEU A 67 20.90 -11.94 -9.36
CA LEU A 67 20.76 -12.85 -10.50
C LEU A 67 19.94 -14.09 -10.09
N LYS A 68 18.88 -14.38 -10.86
CA LYS A 68 18.09 -15.62 -10.75
C LYS A 68 18.08 -16.33 -12.10
N ILE A 69 18.73 -17.48 -12.20
CA ILE A 69 18.77 -18.33 -13.40
C ILE A 69 17.79 -19.51 -13.27
N PHE A 70 17.28 -20.00 -14.39
CA PHE A 70 16.32 -21.11 -14.42
C PHE A 70 16.46 -21.96 -15.67
N ALA A 71 16.27 -23.26 -15.51
CA ALA A 71 16.29 -24.25 -16.58
C ALA A 71 15.37 -25.43 -16.22
N LEU A 72 14.85 -26.15 -17.23
CA LEU A 72 14.05 -27.37 -17.03
C LEU A 72 14.87 -28.57 -16.57
N LYS A 73 16.15 -28.62 -16.97
CA LYS A 73 17.06 -29.75 -16.70
C LYS A 73 18.16 -29.31 -15.75
N GLN A 74 18.44 -30.17 -14.76
CA GLN A 74 19.51 -29.97 -13.79
C GLN A 74 20.87 -29.75 -14.46
N ASP A 75 21.24 -30.57 -15.45
CA ASP A 75 22.52 -30.46 -16.16
C ASP A 75 22.68 -29.10 -16.86
N THR A 76 21.58 -28.56 -17.41
CA THR A 76 21.60 -27.24 -18.03
C THR A 76 21.87 -26.17 -16.97
N LEU A 77 21.24 -26.26 -15.80
CA LEU A 77 21.43 -25.31 -14.71
C LEU A 77 22.88 -25.32 -14.19
N LEU A 78 23.49 -26.51 -14.08
CA LEU A 78 24.91 -26.64 -13.71
C LEU A 78 25.83 -25.96 -14.73
N LYS A 79 25.62 -26.20 -16.02
CA LYS A 79 26.40 -25.53 -17.10
C LYS A 79 26.18 -24.02 -17.12
N MET A 80 24.95 -23.55 -16.85
CA MET A 80 24.67 -22.11 -16.70
C MET A 80 25.48 -21.52 -15.55
N MET A 81 25.57 -22.23 -14.41
CA MET A 81 26.35 -21.78 -13.26
C MET A 81 27.86 -21.76 -13.56
N GLU A 82 28.38 -22.73 -14.32
CA GLU A 82 29.77 -22.72 -14.80
C GLU A 82 30.06 -21.48 -15.66
N ALA A 83 29.15 -21.14 -16.58
CA ALA A 83 29.27 -19.94 -17.40
C ALA A 83 29.24 -18.64 -16.57
N VAL A 84 28.36 -18.57 -15.56
CA VAL A 84 28.29 -17.44 -14.61
C VAL A 84 29.61 -17.31 -13.83
N ASN A 85 30.13 -18.40 -13.29
CA ASN A 85 31.41 -18.39 -12.55
C ASN A 85 32.59 -18.01 -13.44
N GLY A 86 32.64 -18.52 -14.67
CA GLY A 86 33.64 -18.16 -15.66
C GLY A 86 33.60 -16.67 -15.98
N PHE A 87 32.40 -16.12 -16.18
CA PHE A 87 32.20 -14.70 -16.41
C PHE A 87 32.63 -13.85 -15.21
N PHE A 88 32.18 -14.18 -13.99
CA PHE A 88 32.56 -13.49 -12.76
C PHE A 88 34.07 -13.44 -12.56
N LYS A 89 34.77 -14.54 -12.84
CA LYS A 89 36.24 -14.57 -12.80
C LYS A 89 36.88 -13.59 -13.78
N ILE A 90 36.34 -13.45 -14.99
CA ILE A 90 36.86 -12.53 -16.03
C ILE A 90 36.68 -11.08 -15.60
N VAL A 91 35.49 -10.71 -15.11
CA VAL A 91 35.19 -9.32 -14.73
C VAL A 91 35.64 -8.95 -13.31
N GLY A 92 36.21 -9.91 -12.58
CA GLY A 92 36.60 -9.71 -11.19
C GLY A 92 35.39 -9.45 -10.29
N LEU A 93 34.34 -10.26 -10.41
CA LEU A 93 33.22 -10.33 -9.47
C LEU A 93 33.29 -11.64 -8.68
N GLU A 94 32.69 -11.63 -7.50
CA GLU A 94 32.64 -12.78 -6.59
C GLU A 94 31.21 -12.97 -6.11
N MET A 95 30.75 -14.22 -6.07
CA MET A 95 29.41 -14.54 -5.59
C MET A 95 29.39 -14.59 -4.06
N ASN A 96 28.32 -14.05 -3.48
CA ASN A 96 28.07 -14.16 -2.04
C ASN A 96 27.32 -15.47 -1.72
N SER A 97 28.06 -16.54 -1.42
CA SER A 97 27.50 -17.86 -1.11
C SER A 97 26.54 -17.87 0.08
N GLU A 98 26.70 -16.96 1.05
CA GLU A 98 25.81 -16.87 2.22
C GLU A 98 24.42 -16.35 1.86
N LYS A 99 24.33 -15.54 0.80
CA LYS A 99 23.12 -14.93 0.26
C LYS A 99 22.56 -15.64 -0.97
N SER A 100 23.34 -16.51 -1.61
CA SER A 100 22.91 -17.29 -2.77
C SER A 100 22.23 -18.59 -2.35
N ALA A 101 21.20 -18.97 -3.10
CA ALA A 101 20.47 -20.21 -2.87
C ALA A 101 20.14 -20.94 -4.18
N SER A 102 19.97 -22.26 -4.11
CA SER A 102 19.66 -23.11 -5.25
C SER A 102 18.72 -24.25 -4.88
N ASN A 103 17.97 -24.75 -5.85
CA ASN A 103 17.20 -25.99 -5.71
C ASN A 103 18.05 -27.25 -5.89
N LEU A 104 19.32 -27.10 -6.28
CA LEU A 104 20.25 -28.22 -6.47
C LEU A 104 21.13 -28.40 -5.23
N GLU A 105 21.15 -29.61 -4.68
CA GLU A 105 22.06 -30.01 -3.61
C GLU A 105 23.53 -30.12 -4.07
N SER A 106 23.74 -30.38 -5.37
CA SER A 106 25.08 -30.55 -5.94
C SER A 106 25.89 -29.26 -6.08
N LEU A 107 25.28 -28.09 -5.88
CA LEU A 107 25.96 -26.80 -5.95
C LEU A 107 26.48 -26.39 -4.58
N SER A 108 27.76 -26.70 -4.30
CA SER A 108 28.42 -26.35 -3.04
C SER A 108 28.52 -24.84 -2.77
N CYS A 109 28.37 -24.00 -3.79
CA CYS A 109 28.49 -22.55 -3.71
C CYS A 109 27.22 -21.83 -3.24
N CYS A 110 26.10 -22.53 -3.08
CA CYS A 110 24.80 -21.96 -2.72
C CYS A 110 24.15 -22.78 -1.60
N LYS A 111 23.35 -22.12 -0.75
CA LYS A 111 22.49 -22.84 0.19
C LYS A 111 21.36 -23.56 -0.56
N THR A 112 21.07 -24.80 -0.21
CA THR A 112 19.90 -25.49 -0.76
C THR A 112 18.63 -24.88 -0.19
N ILE A 113 17.67 -24.56 -1.06
CA ILE A 113 16.35 -24.07 -0.63
C ILE A 113 15.59 -25.27 -0.09
N ASP A 114 15.52 -25.41 1.24
CA ASP A 114 14.53 -26.28 1.83
C ASP A 114 13.13 -25.66 1.59
N GLY A 115 12.13 -26.49 1.29
CA GLY A 115 10.77 -26.01 1.02
C GLY A 115 10.12 -25.30 2.23
N ILE A 116 10.82 -25.20 3.36
CA ILE A 116 10.32 -24.73 4.66
C ILE A 116 10.76 -23.30 4.95
N SER A 117 12.00 -22.92 4.67
CA SER A 117 12.58 -21.59 4.98
C SER A 117 12.18 -20.55 3.95
N GLY A 118 12.07 -20.97 2.70
CA GLY A 118 11.88 -20.09 1.55
C GLY A 118 13.10 -19.20 1.26
N TYR A 119 13.10 -18.57 0.09
CA TYR A 119 14.13 -17.63 -0.36
C TYR A 119 13.53 -16.26 -0.62
N ARG A 120 14.24 -15.19 -0.23
CA ARG A 120 13.76 -13.82 -0.44
C ARG A 120 14.37 -13.24 -1.72
N TYR A 121 13.53 -13.02 -2.73
CA TYR A 121 13.92 -12.35 -3.97
C TYR A 121 13.20 -11.02 -4.09
N LEU A 122 13.96 -9.91 -4.23
CA LEU A 122 13.43 -8.54 -4.33
C LEU A 122 12.39 -8.17 -3.25
N GLY A 123 12.58 -8.71 -2.04
CA GLY A 123 11.69 -8.45 -0.90
C GLY A 123 10.47 -9.39 -0.77
N VAL A 124 10.24 -10.30 -1.73
CA VAL A 124 9.17 -11.31 -1.69
C VAL A 124 9.75 -12.65 -1.24
N LEU A 125 9.05 -13.34 -0.34
CA LEU A 125 9.45 -14.67 0.12
C LEU A 125 8.80 -15.74 -0.76
N GLU A 126 9.62 -16.59 -1.36
CA GLU A 126 9.23 -17.64 -2.30
C GLU A 126 9.68 -19.02 -1.78
N ASP A 127 9.00 -20.10 -2.19
CA ASP A 127 9.47 -21.48 -1.96
C ASP A 127 10.43 -21.95 -3.07
N GLY A 128 10.90 -23.21 -2.99
CA GLY A 128 11.76 -23.80 -4.03
C GLY A 128 11.09 -23.87 -5.42
N GLY A 129 9.76 -23.86 -5.48
CA GLY A 129 9.00 -23.75 -6.73
C GLY A 129 8.86 -22.32 -7.26
N SER A 130 9.48 -21.33 -6.60
CA SER A 130 9.26 -19.89 -6.85
C SER A 130 7.81 -19.43 -6.62
N ASN A 131 7.03 -20.17 -5.82
CA ASN A 131 5.70 -19.73 -5.42
C ASN A 131 5.81 -18.80 -4.22
N VAL A 132 5.05 -17.70 -4.23
CA VAL A 132 5.04 -16.75 -3.12
C VAL A 132 4.42 -17.39 -1.88
N LEU A 133 5.15 -17.35 -0.76
CA LEU A 133 4.64 -17.76 0.55
C LEU A 133 3.70 -16.69 1.12
N LYS A 134 2.53 -16.52 0.49
CA LYS A 134 1.58 -15.42 0.69
C LYS A 134 1.37 -15.07 2.16
N ASN A 135 0.95 -16.05 2.97
CA ASN A 135 0.58 -15.81 4.37
C ASN A 135 1.76 -15.27 5.17
N ARG A 136 2.96 -15.87 5.02
CA ARG A 136 4.17 -15.40 5.71
C ARG A 136 4.59 -14.00 5.29
N VAL A 137 4.46 -13.67 4.01
CA VAL A 137 4.73 -12.31 3.51
C VAL A 137 3.74 -11.32 4.12
N MET A 138 2.45 -11.65 4.12
CA MET A 138 1.40 -10.79 4.68
C MET A 138 1.57 -10.59 6.20
N ASP A 139 1.89 -11.65 6.94
CA ASP A 139 2.19 -11.58 8.37
C ASP A 139 3.40 -10.69 8.65
N SER A 140 4.47 -10.85 7.86
CA SER A 140 5.67 -10.01 7.98
C SER A 140 5.38 -8.54 7.70
N ILE A 141 4.54 -8.23 6.70
CA ILE A 141 4.14 -6.85 6.40
C ILE A 141 3.32 -6.29 7.56
N PHE A 142 2.32 -7.04 8.05
CA PHE A 142 1.47 -6.60 9.14
C PHE A 142 2.25 -6.35 10.43
N GLU A 143 3.20 -7.22 10.80
CA GLU A 143 4.05 -7.01 11.98
C GLU A 143 4.92 -5.75 11.84
N ASN A 144 5.41 -5.44 10.64
CA ASN A 144 6.12 -4.19 10.38
C ASN A 144 5.19 -2.96 10.48
N VAL A 145 3.98 -3.03 9.92
CA VAL A 145 2.96 -1.97 10.05
C VAL A 145 2.61 -1.74 11.53
N LYS A 146 2.41 -2.82 12.29
CA LYS A 146 2.12 -2.79 13.72
C LYS A 146 3.24 -2.15 14.52
N LYS A 147 4.50 -2.50 14.25
CA LYS A 147 5.68 -1.85 14.85
C LYS A 147 5.69 -0.35 14.56
N ARG A 148 5.48 0.06 13.30
CA ARG A 148 5.45 1.47 12.89
C ARG A 148 4.32 2.26 13.56
N ILE A 149 3.10 1.73 13.59
CA ILE A 149 1.96 2.38 14.25
C ILE A 149 2.18 2.46 15.77
N THR A 150 2.74 1.43 16.39
CA THR A 150 3.05 1.41 17.84
C THR A 150 4.16 2.40 18.21
N MET A 151 5.13 2.61 17.32
CA MET A 151 6.13 3.67 17.50
C MET A 151 5.49 5.05 17.39
N LEU A 152 4.66 5.27 16.36
CA LEU A 152 3.97 6.54 16.14
C LEU A 152 3.00 6.88 17.28
N SER A 153 2.33 5.90 17.88
CA SER A 153 1.41 6.13 19.00
C SER A 153 2.08 6.65 20.27
N LYS A 154 3.40 6.46 20.41
CA LYS A 154 4.20 6.97 21.53
C LYS A 154 4.68 8.41 21.32
N THR A 155 4.47 8.98 20.14
CA THR A 155 4.84 10.37 19.83
C THR A 155 3.79 11.34 20.37
N LYS A 156 4.16 12.63 20.51
CA LYS A 156 3.24 13.71 20.89
C LYS A 156 2.53 14.36 19.70
N LEU A 157 2.39 13.65 18.58
CA LEU A 157 1.74 14.17 17.38
C LEU A 157 0.24 14.37 17.63
N ASN A 158 -0.29 15.51 17.15
CA ASN A 158 -1.74 15.68 17.04
C ASN A 158 -2.32 14.71 16.01
N SER A 159 -3.65 14.57 16.00
CA SER A 159 -4.32 13.59 15.17
C SER A 159 -4.05 13.79 13.67
N VAL A 160 -4.04 15.05 13.20
CA VAL A 160 -3.74 15.38 11.79
C VAL A 160 -2.40 14.80 11.36
N ASN A 161 -1.34 15.10 12.13
CA ASN A 161 0.01 14.66 11.83
C ASN A 161 0.19 13.16 12.06
N LEU A 162 -0.48 12.58 13.07
CA LEU A 162 -0.42 11.16 13.35
C LEU A 162 -1.01 10.33 12.21
N PHE A 163 -2.22 10.65 11.73
CA PHE A 163 -2.84 9.91 10.63
C PHE A 163 -2.10 10.12 9.31
N ARG A 164 -1.53 11.31 9.07
CA ARG A 164 -0.61 11.52 7.94
C ARG A 164 0.60 10.59 8.01
N ALA A 165 1.27 10.54 9.17
CA ALA A 165 2.41 9.64 9.39
C ALA A 165 2.03 8.17 9.25
N ILE A 166 0.88 7.73 9.78
CA ILE A 166 0.39 6.35 9.59
C ILE A 166 0.20 6.05 8.10
N ASN A 167 -0.42 6.95 7.35
CA ASN A 167 -0.69 6.75 5.92
C ASN A 167 0.59 6.67 5.07
N GLU A 168 1.57 7.54 5.35
CA GLU A 168 2.79 7.69 4.55
C GLU A 168 3.90 6.73 4.98
N TYR A 169 4.04 6.48 6.28
CA TYR A 169 5.11 5.65 6.82
C TYR A 169 4.66 4.21 7.09
N ALA A 170 3.49 3.97 7.67
CA ALA A 170 3.07 2.60 7.99
C ALA A 170 2.36 1.93 6.82
N LEU A 171 1.25 2.51 6.35
CA LEU A 171 0.38 1.88 5.34
C LEU A 171 0.98 1.87 3.93
N SER A 172 2.03 2.66 3.68
CA SER A 172 2.77 2.62 2.41
C SER A 172 3.46 1.28 2.17
N LEU A 173 3.74 0.49 3.22
CA LEU A 173 4.34 -0.84 3.09
C LEU A 173 3.52 -1.78 2.22
N TYR A 174 2.19 -1.71 2.26
CA TYR A 174 1.32 -2.55 1.44
C TYR A 174 1.45 -2.23 -0.05
N LYS A 175 1.82 -0.99 -0.43
CA LYS A 175 1.86 -0.56 -1.83
C LYS A 175 2.79 -1.43 -2.69
N ASN A 176 3.92 -1.86 -2.13
CA ASN A 176 4.91 -2.64 -2.86
C ASN A 176 4.44 -4.06 -3.22
N TYR A 177 3.39 -4.56 -2.55
CA TYR A 177 2.92 -5.94 -2.70
C TYR A 177 1.56 -6.05 -3.40
N ILE A 178 0.79 -4.95 -3.44
CA ILE A 178 -0.49 -4.90 -4.17
C ILE A 178 -0.24 -5.11 -5.67
N GLY A 179 -0.88 -6.11 -6.25
CA GLY A 179 -0.73 -6.49 -7.66
C GLY A 179 0.42 -7.48 -7.92
N LEU A 180 1.36 -7.61 -6.99
CA LEU A 180 2.42 -8.62 -7.05
C LEU A 180 1.98 -9.94 -6.43
N ILE A 181 1.27 -9.86 -5.29
CA ILE A 181 0.68 -11.00 -4.58
C ILE A 181 -0.81 -11.03 -4.89
N ASN A 182 -1.36 -12.22 -5.18
CA ASN A 182 -2.81 -12.39 -5.31
C ASN A 182 -3.47 -12.33 -3.92
N ILE A 183 -3.94 -11.14 -3.55
CA ILE A 183 -4.66 -10.85 -2.33
C ILE A 183 -6.14 -10.65 -2.70
N GLU A 184 -7.02 -11.41 -2.07
CA GLU A 184 -8.46 -11.36 -2.32
C GLU A 184 -9.13 -10.17 -1.60
N PRO A 185 -10.32 -9.71 -2.06
CA PRO A 185 -11.04 -8.59 -1.44
C PRO A 185 -11.28 -8.74 0.07
N SER A 186 -11.62 -9.95 0.52
CA SER A 186 -11.86 -10.24 1.93
C SER A 186 -10.59 -10.11 2.78
N GLU A 187 -9.42 -10.43 2.20
CA GLU A 187 -8.13 -10.28 2.85
C GLU A 187 -7.77 -8.80 3.00
N PHE A 188 -8.06 -7.95 2.00
CA PHE A 188 -7.91 -6.49 2.15
C PHE A 188 -8.81 -5.91 3.24
N ASP A 189 -10.07 -6.35 3.29
CA ASP A 189 -11.01 -5.94 4.34
C ASP A 189 -10.55 -6.40 5.74
N ASP A 190 -9.92 -7.57 5.83
CA ASP A 190 -9.31 -8.04 7.07
C ASP A 190 -8.11 -7.20 7.50
N ILE A 191 -7.23 -6.81 6.58
CA ILE A 191 -6.11 -5.89 6.88
C ILE A 191 -6.65 -4.60 7.51
N ASP A 192 -7.66 -3.99 6.88
CA ASP A 192 -8.30 -2.78 7.40
C ASP A 192 -8.96 -3.04 8.77
N ARG A 193 -9.53 -4.24 9.00
CA ARG A 193 -10.06 -4.66 10.31
C ARG A 193 -8.96 -4.76 11.37
N GLN A 194 -7.85 -5.42 11.08
CA GLN A 194 -6.71 -5.56 11.99
C GLN A 194 -6.08 -4.20 12.33
N ILE A 195 -5.95 -3.30 11.35
CA ILE A 195 -5.49 -1.92 11.58
C ILE A 195 -6.43 -1.19 12.55
N ARG A 196 -7.76 -1.26 12.35
CA ARG A 196 -8.72 -0.61 13.27
C ARG A 196 -8.67 -1.20 14.68
N GLN A 197 -8.48 -2.51 14.81
CA GLN A 197 -8.30 -3.17 16.11
C GLN A 197 -7.04 -2.66 16.81
N LEU A 198 -5.93 -2.55 16.09
CA LEU A 198 -4.68 -1.99 16.60
C LEU A 198 -4.84 -0.52 17.03
N LEU A 199 -5.51 0.31 16.23
CA LEU A 199 -5.77 1.71 16.61
C LEU A 199 -6.62 1.80 17.87
N THR A 200 -7.56 0.86 18.07
CA THR A 200 -8.41 0.81 19.27
C THR A 200 -7.62 0.35 20.49
N SER A 201 -6.77 -0.67 20.36
CA SER A 201 -5.92 -1.15 21.48
C SER A 201 -4.91 -0.10 21.92
N LEU A 202 -4.38 0.68 20.97
CA LEU A 202 -3.48 1.83 21.22
C LEU A 202 -4.23 3.11 21.64
N ARG A 203 -5.55 3.05 21.86
CA ARG A 203 -6.39 4.20 22.27
C ARG A 203 -6.41 5.38 21.29
N LEU A 204 -6.05 5.17 20.01
CA LEU A 204 -6.07 6.17 18.94
C LEU A 204 -7.44 6.31 18.25
N HIS A 205 -8.29 5.29 18.46
CA HIS A 205 -9.68 5.27 18.02
C HIS A 205 -10.56 4.66 19.12
N LEU A 206 -11.88 4.84 18.99
CA LEU A 206 -12.86 4.35 19.95
C LEU A 206 -13.74 3.30 19.28
N LYS A 207 -13.96 2.17 19.95
CA LYS A 207 -14.87 1.11 19.50
C LYS A 207 -16.28 1.61 19.09
N PRO A 208 -16.92 2.55 19.84
CA PRO A 208 -18.23 3.07 19.43
C PRO A 208 -18.19 4.12 18.31
N ALA A 209 -17.01 4.61 17.90
CA ALA A 209 -16.90 5.60 16.84
C ALA A 209 -17.16 4.98 15.46
N ASN A 210 -17.62 5.81 14.53
CA ASN A 210 -18.00 5.35 13.19
C ASN A 210 -16.76 4.97 12.36
N LYS A 211 -16.62 3.69 12.03
CA LYS A 211 -15.47 3.18 11.27
C LYS A 211 -15.39 3.74 9.85
N GLU A 212 -16.49 4.06 9.18
CA GLU A 212 -16.49 4.61 7.82
C GLU A 212 -15.97 6.05 7.82
N ARG A 213 -16.34 6.82 8.85
CA ARG A 213 -15.85 8.19 9.07
C ARG A 213 -14.32 8.24 9.28
N LEU A 214 -13.73 7.16 9.77
CA LEU A 214 -12.28 7.03 9.89
C LEU A 214 -11.57 7.19 8.53
N TYR A 215 -12.20 6.73 7.46
CA TYR A 215 -11.66 6.70 6.10
C TYR A 215 -12.02 7.90 5.23
N LEU A 216 -12.97 8.73 5.66
CA LEU A 216 -13.32 9.97 4.96
C LEU A 216 -12.19 11.00 5.04
N ASN A 217 -12.17 11.91 4.07
CA ASN A 217 -11.25 13.05 4.06
C ASN A 217 -11.54 14.00 5.24
N ARG A 218 -10.50 14.60 5.83
CA ARG A 218 -10.63 15.55 6.94
C ARG A 218 -11.48 16.79 6.61
N LYS A 219 -11.44 17.27 5.36
CA LYS A 219 -12.29 18.35 4.85
C LYS A 219 -13.74 17.93 4.60
N ALA A 220 -14.03 16.63 4.66
CA ALA A 220 -15.35 16.05 4.46
C ALA A 220 -15.76 15.24 5.70
N LEU A 221 -15.61 15.88 6.88
CA LEU A 221 -15.93 15.36 8.21
C LEU A 221 -15.16 14.10 8.65
N GLY A 222 -14.21 13.61 7.87
CA GLY A 222 -13.48 12.38 8.17
C GLY A 222 -12.26 12.56 9.08
N ARG A 223 -11.65 11.43 9.44
CA ARG A 223 -10.38 11.41 10.21
C ARG A 223 -9.15 11.15 9.35
N GLY A 224 -9.33 10.88 8.06
CA GLY A 224 -8.24 10.82 7.08
C GLY A 224 -7.30 9.62 7.19
N LEU A 225 -7.72 8.50 7.81
CA LEU A 225 -6.98 7.25 7.66
C LEU A 225 -7.19 6.73 6.23
N SER A 226 -6.14 6.26 5.58
CA SER A 226 -6.27 5.59 4.30
C SER A 226 -6.82 4.16 4.49
N SER A 227 -7.84 3.78 3.71
CA SER A 227 -8.25 2.37 3.60
C SER A 227 -7.28 1.62 2.69
N VAL A 228 -6.77 0.48 3.16
CA VAL A 228 -5.96 -0.41 2.33
C VAL A 228 -6.82 -1.02 1.22
N THR A 229 -8.06 -1.40 1.51
CA THR A 229 -9.03 -1.88 0.50
C THR A 229 -9.24 -0.86 -0.61
N PHE A 230 -9.54 0.39 -0.30
CA PHE A 230 -9.79 1.39 -1.35
C PHE A 230 -8.53 1.75 -2.15
N LYS A 231 -7.36 1.76 -1.49
CA LYS A 231 -6.09 1.93 -2.20
C LYS A 231 -5.79 0.75 -3.13
N SER A 232 -6.06 -0.49 -2.69
CA SER A 232 -5.79 -1.66 -3.52
C SER A 232 -6.69 -1.69 -4.75
N GLU A 233 -7.98 -1.34 -4.62
CA GLU A 233 -8.89 -1.19 -5.76
C GLU A 233 -8.36 -0.24 -6.84
N LEU A 234 -7.91 0.95 -6.43
CA LEU A 234 -7.33 1.96 -7.32
C LEU A 234 -6.05 1.43 -7.99
N MET A 235 -5.14 0.86 -7.20
CA MET A 235 -3.85 0.38 -7.69
C MET A 235 -3.99 -0.83 -8.63
N LEU A 236 -4.85 -1.79 -8.29
CA LEU A 236 -5.11 -2.97 -9.11
C LEU A 236 -5.77 -2.58 -10.44
N PHE A 237 -6.74 -1.66 -10.40
CA PHE A 237 -7.36 -1.16 -11.63
C PHE A 237 -6.34 -0.46 -12.54
N GLN A 238 -5.55 0.47 -12.01
CA GLN A 238 -4.47 1.13 -12.77
C GLN A 238 -3.46 0.13 -13.33
N PHE A 239 -3.09 -0.87 -12.53
CA PHE A 239 -2.12 -1.86 -12.94
C PHE A 239 -2.65 -2.74 -14.06
N LEU A 240 -3.91 -3.19 -13.97
CA LEU A 240 -4.56 -3.94 -15.04
C LEU A 240 -4.62 -3.11 -16.33
N THR A 241 -5.09 -1.86 -16.26
CA THR A 241 -5.16 -0.98 -17.44
C THR A 241 -3.78 -0.77 -18.07
N SER A 242 -2.73 -0.58 -17.26
CA SER A 242 -1.36 -0.45 -17.76
C SER A 242 -0.84 -1.75 -18.40
N LEU A 243 -1.20 -2.92 -17.85
CA LEU A 243 -0.84 -4.21 -18.43
C LEU A 243 -1.55 -4.44 -19.77
N GLU A 244 -2.85 -4.17 -19.84
CA GLU A 244 -3.66 -4.33 -21.05
C GLU A 244 -3.17 -3.40 -22.17
N ASN A 245 -2.97 -2.11 -21.88
CA ASN A 245 -2.48 -1.14 -22.85
C ASN A 245 -1.11 -1.52 -23.43
N MET A 246 -0.25 -2.12 -22.62
CA MET A 246 1.12 -2.45 -23.02
C MET A 246 1.26 -3.89 -23.54
N SER A 247 0.24 -4.73 -23.41
CA SER A 247 0.30 -6.13 -23.88
C SER A 247 0.37 -6.26 -25.40
N THR A 248 -0.06 -5.25 -26.16
CA THR A 248 0.03 -5.23 -27.62
C THR A 248 1.45 -4.99 -28.13
N ILE A 249 2.31 -4.35 -27.33
CA ILE A 249 3.67 -3.96 -27.72
C ILE A 249 4.78 -4.69 -26.95
N CYS A 250 4.46 -5.32 -25.81
CA CYS A 250 5.45 -5.99 -24.96
C CYS A 250 5.03 -7.43 -24.67
N LEU A 251 5.71 -8.39 -25.29
CA LEU A 251 5.47 -9.83 -25.11
C LEU A 251 5.51 -10.24 -23.63
N ARG A 252 6.41 -9.65 -22.83
CA ARG A 252 6.50 -9.94 -21.39
C ARG A 252 5.23 -9.56 -20.65
N ARG A 253 4.70 -8.37 -20.92
CA ARG A 253 3.45 -7.90 -20.31
C ARG A 253 2.24 -8.69 -20.82
N ALA A 254 2.23 -9.08 -22.10
CA ALA A 254 1.22 -9.97 -22.65
C ALA A 254 1.20 -11.33 -21.94
N GLY A 255 2.37 -11.95 -21.76
CA GLY A 255 2.52 -13.22 -21.03
C GLY A 255 2.08 -13.12 -19.58
N ILE A 256 2.47 -12.06 -18.86
CA ILE A 256 2.04 -11.80 -17.48
C ILE A 256 0.51 -11.64 -17.42
N LEU A 257 -0.08 -10.82 -18.29
CA LEU A 257 -1.52 -10.60 -18.35
C LEU A 257 -2.28 -11.90 -18.61
N ARG A 258 -1.77 -12.75 -19.51
CA ARG A 258 -2.35 -14.07 -19.81
C ARG A 258 -2.36 -14.95 -18.56
N VAL A 259 -1.22 -15.09 -17.87
CA VAL A 259 -1.12 -15.91 -16.64
C VAL A 259 -2.09 -15.40 -15.56
N ILE A 260 -2.19 -14.09 -15.37
CA ILE A 260 -3.11 -13.48 -14.40
C ILE A 260 -4.58 -13.79 -14.75
N LYS A 261 -4.95 -13.70 -16.04
CA LYS A 261 -6.31 -14.01 -16.53
C LYS A 261 -6.64 -15.49 -16.40
N MET A 262 -5.73 -16.38 -16.80
CA MET A 262 -5.90 -17.84 -16.72
C MET A 262 -6.10 -18.32 -15.28
N ASN A 263 -5.28 -17.80 -14.35
CA ASN A 263 -5.38 -18.14 -12.94
C ASN A 263 -6.55 -17.42 -12.23
N LYS A 264 -7.34 -16.62 -12.95
CA LYS A 264 -8.50 -15.87 -12.43
C LYS A 264 -8.15 -15.07 -11.17
N TRP A 265 -6.98 -14.43 -11.16
CA TRP A 265 -6.58 -13.59 -10.04
C TRP A 265 -7.55 -12.44 -9.85
N HIS A 266 -7.67 -11.93 -8.61
CA HIS A 266 -8.52 -10.78 -8.33
C HIS A 266 -8.19 -9.58 -9.23
N LEU A 267 -6.90 -9.37 -9.55
CA LEU A 267 -6.43 -8.37 -10.50
C LEU A 267 -7.09 -8.47 -11.88
N ALA A 268 -7.31 -9.67 -12.43
CA ALA A 268 -8.01 -9.83 -13.72
C ALA A 268 -9.50 -9.49 -13.63
N MET A 269 -10.10 -9.68 -12.45
CA MET A 269 -11.53 -9.48 -12.22
C MET A 269 -11.86 -8.09 -11.69
N ILE A 270 -10.85 -7.24 -11.41
CA ILE A 270 -11.02 -5.99 -10.67
C ILE A 270 -12.07 -5.08 -11.31
N ALA A 271 -12.08 -4.90 -12.63
CA ALA A 271 -13.07 -4.06 -13.29
C ALA A 271 -14.51 -4.55 -13.07
N GLY A 272 -14.73 -5.87 -13.16
CA GLY A 272 -16.04 -6.47 -12.88
C GLY A 272 -16.43 -6.32 -11.40
N PHE A 273 -15.50 -6.59 -10.50
CA PHE A 273 -15.70 -6.41 -9.06
C PHE A 273 -16.10 -4.98 -8.69
N LEU A 274 -15.41 -3.98 -9.24
CA LEU A 274 -15.69 -2.56 -9.00
C LEU A 274 -17.07 -2.16 -9.52
N SER A 275 -17.43 -2.59 -10.74
CA SER A 275 -18.77 -2.37 -11.28
C SER A 275 -19.86 -2.94 -10.39
N SER A 276 -19.68 -4.16 -9.89
CA SER A 276 -20.65 -4.77 -8.97
C SER A 276 -20.70 -4.07 -7.61
N LYS A 277 -19.54 -3.74 -7.02
CA LYS A 277 -19.44 -3.13 -5.69
C LYS A 277 -20.04 -1.72 -5.64
N TYR A 278 -19.82 -0.93 -6.69
CA TYR A 278 -20.22 0.47 -6.75
C TYR A 278 -21.45 0.72 -7.65
N ALA A 279 -22.07 -0.34 -8.19
CA ALA A 279 -23.18 -0.27 -9.14
C ALA A 279 -22.89 0.62 -10.37
N ILE A 280 -21.68 0.50 -10.93
CA ILE A 280 -21.26 1.25 -12.11
C ILE A 280 -21.73 0.49 -13.36
N ILE A 281 -22.63 1.12 -14.13
CA ILE A 281 -23.31 0.53 -15.30
C ILE A 281 -22.31 0.24 -16.44
N ASP A 282 -21.44 1.20 -16.76
CA ASP A 282 -20.46 1.05 -17.84
C ASP A 282 -19.03 0.89 -17.28
N LYS A 283 -18.39 -0.26 -17.54
CA LYS A 283 -17.00 -0.53 -17.17
C LYS A 283 -16.02 0.45 -17.81
N LYS A 284 -16.32 0.96 -19.02
CA LYS A 284 -15.45 1.92 -19.72
C LYS A 284 -15.47 3.32 -19.08
N SER A 285 -16.47 3.61 -18.25
CA SER A 285 -16.58 4.88 -17.51
C SER A 285 -15.74 4.93 -16.23
N ILE A 286 -15.10 3.81 -15.85
CA ILE A 286 -14.27 3.75 -14.65
C ILE A 286 -12.98 4.53 -14.92
N THR A 287 -12.88 5.71 -14.31
CA THR A 287 -11.67 6.51 -14.24
C THR A 287 -11.18 6.54 -12.80
N MET A 288 -9.95 6.98 -12.58
CA MET A 288 -9.40 7.12 -11.23
C MET A 288 -10.17 8.10 -10.37
N GLU A 289 -10.72 9.15 -10.98
CA GLU A 289 -11.51 10.17 -10.30
C GLU A 289 -12.92 9.67 -10.00
N SER A 290 -13.58 9.02 -10.96
CA SER A 290 -14.91 8.45 -10.75
C SER A 290 -14.88 7.35 -9.69
N LEU A 291 -13.84 6.51 -9.67
CA LEU A 291 -13.69 5.46 -8.65
C LEU A 291 -13.48 6.03 -7.25
N LYS A 292 -12.63 7.06 -7.08
CA LYS A 292 -12.47 7.75 -5.79
C LYS A 292 -13.79 8.36 -5.31
N PHE A 293 -14.55 8.95 -6.23
CA PHE A 293 -15.86 9.50 -5.94
C PHE A 293 -16.85 8.40 -5.49
N SER A 294 -16.93 7.28 -6.21
CA SER A 294 -17.76 6.14 -5.84
C SER A 294 -17.39 5.54 -4.47
N GLN A 295 -16.10 5.48 -4.13
CA GLN A 295 -15.64 5.05 -2.80
C GLN A 295 -16.14 5.97 -1.68
N ILE A 296 -16.14 7.29 -1.91
CA ILE A 296 -16.69 8.28 -0.96
C ILE A 296 -18.20 8.08 -0.81
N GLN A 297 -18.94 7.99 -1.92
CA GLN A 297 -20.39 7.74 -1.88
C GLN A 297 -20.73 6.43 -1.18
N TYR A 298 -19.93 5.38 -1.37
CA TYR A 298 -20.08 4.10 -0.70
C TYR A 298 -19.94 4.23 0.83
N LEU A 299 -18.93 4.98 1.30
CA LEU A 299 -18.79 5.29 2.72
C LEU A 299 -20.00 6.08 3.23
N GLN A 300 -20.40 7.15 2.54
CA GLN A 300 -21.54 7.99 2.93
C GLN A 300 -22.82 7.16 3.05
N LYS A 301 -23.14 6.31 2.06
CA LYS A 301 -24.30 5.42 2.10
C LYS A 301 -24.29 4.49 3.33
N LYS A 302 -23.12 3.95 3.69
CA LYS A 302 -22.94 3.13 4.90
C LYS A 302 -23.06 3.92 6.20
N ILE A 303 -22.74 5.20 6.20
CA ILE A 303 -22.95 6.07 7.36
C ILE A 303 -24.43 6.38 7.52
N SER A 304 -25.10 6.76 6.43
CA SER A 304 -26.53 7.11 6.43
C SER A 304 -27.43 5.95 6.84
N SER A 305 -27.02 4.69 6.63
CA SER A 305 -27.77 3.52 7.08
C SER A 305 -27.66 3.23 8.59
N LYS A 306 -26.80 3.94 9.32
CA LYS A 306 -26.62 3.76 10.77
C LYS A 306 -27.40 4.80 11.55
N ALA A 307 -28.45 4.38 12.26
CA ALA A 307 -29.31 5.29 13.04
C ALA A 307 -28.50 6.25 13.93
N LEU A 308 -27.54 5.75 14.71
CA LEU A 308 -26.74 6.55 15.66
C LEU A 308 -25.63 7.41 15.03
N HIS A 309 -25.29 7.21 13.76
CA HIS A 309 -24.18 7.93 13.11
C HIS A 309 -24.60 8.74 11.89
N SER A 310 -25.87 8.61 11.48
CA SER A 310 -26.41 9.25 10.30
C SER A 310 -26.92 10.67 10.55
N VAL A 311 -27.14 11.08 11.81
CA VAL A 311 -27.81 12.34 12.13
C VAL A 311 -27.10 13.53 11.49
N LEU A 312 -25.79 13.66 11.71
CA LEU A 312 -24.98 14.70 11.07
C LEU A 312 -25.05 14.64 9.54
N PHE A 313 -24.94 13.43 8.97
CA PHE A 313 -24.84 13.23 7.52
C PHE A 313 -26.17 13.39 6.79
N LYS A 314 -27.30 13.29 7.49
CA LYS A 314 -28.64 13.61 6.95
C LYS A 314 -28.84 15.11 6.79
N CYS A 315 -28.24 15.91 7.67
CA CYS A 315 -28.36 17.37 7.64
C CYS A 315 -27.33 18.03 6.70
N VAL A 316 -26.36 17.31 6.15
CA VAL A 316 -25.30 17.89 5.29
C VAL A 316 -25.86 18.61 4.06
N ASP A 317 -27.00 18.14 3.54
CA ASP A 317 -27.66 18.73 2.37
C ASP A 317 -28.63 19.88 2.73
N GLU A 318 -28.76 20.23 4.02
CA GLU A 318 -29.59 21.36 4.44
C GLU A 318 -28.88 22.70 4.17
N PRO A 319 -29.61 23.73 3.68
CA PRO A 319 -29.02 25.01 3.24
C PRO A 319 -28.31 25.79 4.35
N ASN A 320 -28.59 25.49 5.62
CA ASN A 320 -28.01 26.16 6.78
C ASN A 320 -26.77 25.45 7.34
N VAL A 321 -26.28 24.40 6.68
CA VAL A 321 -25.12 23.62 7.14
C VAL A 321 -23.83 24.07 6.46
N ASP A 322 -22.95 24.70 7.23
CA ASP A 322 -21.58 25.00 6.81
C ASP A 322 -20.66 23.79 7.10
N LEU A 323 -20.54 22.92 6.10
CA LEU A 323 -19.68 21.74 6.15
C LEU A 323 -18.18 22.09 6.31
N PRO A 324 -17.61 23.07 5.57
CA PRO A 324 -16.25 23.56 5.81
C PRO A 324 -16.00 23.95 7.26
N ALA A 325 -16.84 24.80 7.85
CA ALA A 325 -16.69 25.23 9.24
C ALA A 325 -16.79 24.04 10.22
N SER A 326 -17.76 23.14 10.00
CA SER A 326 -18.01 21.97 10.85
C SER A 326 -16.93 20.89 10.79
N SER A 327 -16.00 20.99 9.83
CA SER A 327 -14.87 20.09 9.64
C SER A 327 -13.51 20.76 9.85
N GLU A 328 -13.47 22.05 10.14
CA GLU A 328 -12.23 22.82 10.24
C GLU A 328 -11.29 22.26 11.31
N TRP A 329 -11.83 21.90 12.48
CA TRP A 329 -11.06 21.34 13.59
C TRP A 329 -10.47 19.95 13.29
N LEU A 330 -11.02 19.22 12.31
CA LEU A 330 -10.43 17.96 11.83
C LEU A 330 -9.24 18.20 10.92
N SER A 331 -9.15 19.35 10.27
CA SER A 331 -8.06 19.68 9.36
C SER A 331 -6.96 20.49 10.04
N ASN A 332 -7.36 21.42 10.91
CA ASN A 332 -6.48 22.43 11.53
C ASN A 332 -6.38 22.30 13.06
N GLY A 333 -7.18 21.44 13.68
CA GLY A 333 -7.19 21.31 15.14
C GLY A 333 -5.96 20.62 15.70
N ASN A 334 -5.60 20.97 16.94
CA ASN A 334 -4.46 20.40 17.65
C ASN A 334 -4.85 19.25 18.59
N ASN A 335 -5.94 18.55 18.28
CA ASN A 335 -6.47 17.50 19.14
C ASN A 335 -5.60 16.24 19.12
N GLY A 336 -5.47 15.61 20.29
CA GLY A 336 -4.99 14.24 20.38
C GLY A 336 -5.94 13.27 19.66
N PRO A 337 -5.44 12.14 19.15
CA PRO A 337 -6.22 11.17 18.36
C PRO A 337 -7.40 10.58 19.15
N ARG A 338 -7.26 10.36 20.45
CA ARG A 338 -8.35 9.88 21.31
C ARG A 338 -9.46 10.92 21.45
N SER A 339 -9.10 12.17 21.70
CA SER A 339 -10.05 13.29 21.84
C SER A 339 -10.77 13.55 20.53
N GLU A 340 -10.06 13.56 19.41
CA GLU A 340 -10.68 13.68 18.08
C GLU A 340 -11.69 12.55 17.83
N ALA A 341 -11.35 11.30 18.15
CA ALA A 341 -12.28 10.18 18.01
C ALA A 341 -13.54 10.35 18.88
N LEU A 342 -13.40 10.90 20.09
CA LEU A 342 -14.51 11.21 20.97
C LEU A 342 -15.38 12.32 20.39
N TYR A 343 -14.78 13.43 19.96
CA TYR A 343 -15.50 14.55 19.35
C TYR A 343 -16.25 14.13 18.08
N SER A 344 -15.63 13.34 17.20
CA SER A 344 -16.32 12.77 16.04
C SER A 344 -17.52 11.91 16.45
N LEU A 345 -17.38 11.04 17.44
CA LEU A 345 -18.49 10.22 17.96
C LEU A 345 -19.65 11.09 18.48
N LEU A 346 -19.34 12.18 19.17
CA LEU A 346 -20.33 13.09 19.73
C LEU A 346 -21.05 13.89 18.64
N GLN A 347 -20.29 14.33 17.62
CA GLN A 347 -20.83 15.06 16.46
C GLN A 347 -21.76 14.16 15.63
N ASP A 348 -21.37 12.89 15.40
CA ASP A 348 -22.19 11.90 14.68
C ASP A 348 -23.58 11.70 15.32
N ARG A 349 -23.66 11.83 16.65
CA ARG A 349 -24.86 11.58 17.46
C ARG A 349 -25.64 12.84 17.81
N ASN A 350 -25.21 14.01 17.33
CA ASN A 350 -25.85 15.28 17.64
C ASN A 350 -25.95 15.60 19.16
N LEU A 351 -25.07 15.03 20.00
CA LEU A 351 -25.20 15.04 21.46
C LEU A 351 -25.00 16.41 22.12
N PHE A 352 -24.43 17.39 21.41
CA PHE A 352 -24.16 18.74 21.90
C PHE A 352 -24.96 19.82 21.17
N PHE A 353 -26.07 19.45 20.53
CA PHE A 353 -26.90 20.39 19.77
C PHE A 353 -28.20 20.79 20.49
N ALA A 354 -28.46 20.27 21.70
CA ALA A 354 -29.74 20.45 22.39
C ALA A 354 -29.62 21.31 23.66
N SER A 355 -29.68 22.63 23.47
CA SER A 355 -30.41 23.63 24.29
C SER A 355 -29.89 25.01 23.92
N ALA A 356 -30.78 25.93 23.54
CA ALA A 356 -30.45 27.32 23.22
C ALA A 356 -29.67 28.04 24.35
N ASP A 357 -29.76 27.51 25.57
CA ASP A 357 -29.24 28.11 26.81
C ASP A 357 -27.99 27.44 27.40
N SER A 358 -27.45 26.35 26.83
CA SER A 358 -26.25 25.70 27.40
C SER A 358 -24.95 26.34 26.92
N LEU A 359 -24.46 27.29 27.70
CA LEU A 359 -23.12 27.85 27.54
C LEU A 359 -22.04 26.83 27.93
N CYS A 360 -20.89 26.90 27.27
CA CYS A 360 -19.74 26.07 27.60
C CYS A 360 -19.32 26.28 29.06
N ASN A 361 -19.24 25.18 29.83
CA ASN A 361 -18.89 25.21 31.25
C ASN A 361 -17.51 25.83 31.53
N HIS A 362 -16.61 25.85 30.54
CA HIS A 362 -15.27 26.41 30.68
C HIS A 362 -15.21 27.92 30.37
N CYS A 363 -15.74 28.35 29.22
CA CYS A 363 -15.60 29.75 28.79
C CYS A 363 -16.81 30.63 29.15
N LYS A 364 -17.99 30.01 29.40
CA LYS A 364 -19.29 30.66 29.64
C LYS A 364 -19.70 31.72 28.60
N LYS A 365 -19.06 31.75 27.42
CA LYS A 365 -19.24 32.78 26.38
C LYS A 365 -19.75 32.23 25.04
N SER A 366 -19.60 30.92 24.81
CA SER A 366 -19.98 30.27 23.55
C SER A 366 -20.88 29.07 23.82
N LYS A 367 -21.74 28.75 22.86
CA LYS A 367 -22.62 27.57 22.93
C LYS A 367 -21.79 26.30 23.07
N LYS A 368 -22.29 25.34 23.85
CA LYS A 368 -21.62 24.08 24.14
C LYS A 368 -21.77 23.11 22.97
N THR A 369 -20.92 23.25 21.96
CA THR A 369 -20.91 22.44 20.73
C THR A 369 -19.63 21.62 20.58
N VAL A 370 -19.64 20.64 19.67
CA VAL A 370 -18.43 19.84 19.40
C VAL A 370 -17.30 20.69 18.84
N ASP A 371 -17.58 21.60 17.89
CA ASP A 371 -16.55 22.44 17.29
C ASP A 371 -15.92 23.36 18.34
N HIS A 372 -16.73 23.90 19.25
CA HIS A 372 -16.23 24.69 20.38
C HIS A 372 -15.35 23.88 21.33
N MET A 373 -15.73 22.63 21.62
CA MET A 373 -14.94 21.72 22.46
C MET A 373 -13.64 21.25 21.79
N ALA A 374 -13.65 21.10 20.46
CA ALA A 374 -12.52 20.58 19.71
C ALA A 374 -11.45 21.62 19.37
N ILE A 375 -11.75 22.92 19.43
CA ILE A 375 -10.78 23.96 19.05
C ILE A 375 -9.86 24.39 20.21
N SER A 376 -10.20 24.08 21.47
CA SER A 376 -9.41 24.39 22.69
C SER A 376 -8.61 25.71 22.65
N VAL A 377 -9.25 26.79 23.09
CA VAL A 377 -8.65 28.05 23.60
C VAL A 377 -7.61 28.73 22.67
N VAL A 378 -8.05 29.55 21.69
CA VAL A 378 -7.37 30.82 21.34
C VAL A 378 -8.32 31.84 20.67
N LYS A 379 -9.37 31.47 19.91
CA LYS A 379 -10.28 32.48 19.32
C LYS A 379 -11.75 32.05 19.37
N CYS A 380 -12.55 32.81 20.12
CA CYS A 380 -14.01 32.75 20.17
C CYS A 380 -14.61 33.46 18.95
N SER A 381 -14.91 32.69 17.90
CA SER A 381 -15.84 32.97 16.79
C SER A 381 -15.73 31.72 15.91
N THR A 382 -16.76 30.92 15.67
CA THR A 382 -17.80 31.16 14.65
C THR A 382 -18.99 30.20 14.86
N VAL A 383 -20.13 30.61 14.31
CA VAL A 383 -21.47 30.00 14.30
C VAL A 383 -21.49 28.53 13.84
N ILE A 384 -22.42 27.76 14.39
CA ILE A 384 -22.58 26.30 14.21
C ILE A 384 -24.01 26.02 13.77
N ILE A 385 -24.15 25.00 12.92
CA ILE A 385 -25.39 24.41 12.40
C ILE A 385 -26.56 24.60 13.37
N SER A 386 -27.48 25.52 13.03
CA SER A 386 -28.79 25.64 13.66
C SER A 386 -29.80 24.86 12.82
N GLY A 387 -29.82 23.54 12.99
CA GLY A 387 -30.92 22.71 12.51
C GLY A 387 -32.03 22.73 13.56
N ASP A 388 -33.24 23.08 13.14
CA ASP A 388 -34.43 23.07 13.99
C ASP A 388 -34.78 21.62 14.38
N THR A 389 -34.64 21.29 15.66
CA THR A 389 -34.85 19.94 16.19
C THR A 389 -36.33 19.55 16.32
N THR A 390 -37.25 20.35 15.79
CA THR A 390 -38.70 20.07 15.88
C THR A 390 -39.23 19.10 14.82
N LYS A 391 -38.38 18.57 13.93
CA LYS A 391 -38.75 17.59 12.89
C LYS A 391 -37.88 16.32 12.88
N LEU A 392 -37.59 15.75 14.05
CA LEU A 392 -37.02 14.40 14.17
C LEU A 392 -37.94 13.48 14.98
#